data_AF-A0A969K970-F1
#
_entry.id   AF-A0A969K970-F1
#
_cell.length_a   1.000
_cell.length_b   1.000
_cell.length_c   1.000
_cell.angle_alpha   90.00
_cell.angle_beta   90.00
_cell.angle_gamma   90.00
#
_symmetry.space_group_name_H-M   'P 1'
#
loop_
_entity.id
_entity.type
_entity.pdbx_description
1 polymer ?
#
loop_
_entity_poly.entity_id
_entity_poly.type
_entity_poly.pdbx_seq_one_letter_code
_entity_poly.pdbx_strand_id
1 'polypeptide(L)'
;MPNTLPRSFWIFLLVLTLAVFALETWVRAQEPLTPALALARICVSEAGWEETDDCPAIHHVLLRGAEVRGGGRRAYVSFASSYSHRLLTGDGQIQRPWLRQLTPSGSEPGLWGFRRARDGSLTRVDSPPWRVYRGRWMAVLERARTLTEEATLNDWDEWSPCDEPPHHWGCPDCGDRERALARGWRQVDCGETRNEFWITENVVVD
;
A
#
# COMPACT_ATOMS: atom_id res chain seq x y z
N MET A 1 60.56 0.08 13.18
CA MET A 1 59.99 -1.10 12.52
C MET A 1 58.47 -0.94 12.53
N PRO A 2 57.77 -0.92 11.39
CA PRO A 2 56.32 -0.77 11.40
C PRO A 2 55.66 -2.05 11.91
N ASN A 3 54.87 -1.93 12.97
CA ASN A 3 54.04 -3.02 13.50
C ASN A 3 52.89 -3.29 12.52
N THR A 4 53.07 -4.27 11.64
CA THR A 4 51.98 -4.76 10.79
C THR A 4 51.06 -5.66 11.60
N LEU A 5 49.77 -5.33 11.65
CA LEU A 5 48.75 -6.16 12.29
C LEU A 5 48.66 -7.55 11.61
N PRO A 6 48.35 -8.62 12.37
CA PRO A 6 48.23 -9.96 11.82
C PRO A 6 47.08 -10.06 10.80
N ARG A 7 47.25 -10.87 9.76
CA ARG A 7 46.23 -11.09 8.69
C ARG A 7 44.84 -11.47 9.24
N SER A 8 44.79 -12.18 10.36
CA SER A 8 43.55 -12.55 11.05
C SER A 8 42.74 -11.34 11.52
N PHE A 9 43.39 -10.24 11.90
CA PHE A 9 42.72 -9.00 12.30
C PHE A 9 41.92 -8.40 11.13
N TRP A 10 42.52 -8.35 9.93
CA TRP A 10 41.87 -7.82 8.74
C TRP A 10 40.71 -8.72 8.24
N ILE A 11 40.86 -10.04 8.34
CA ILE A 11 39.78 -10.98 8.02
C ILE A 11 38.60 -10.79 8.98
N PHE A 12 38.87 -10.69 10.29
CA PHE A 12 37.84 -10.46 11.29
C PHE A 12 37.11 -9.14 11.05
N LEU A 13 37.85 -8.06 10.79
CA LEU A 13 37.26 -6.75 10.49
C LEU A 13 36.36 -6.81 9.25
N LEU A 14 36.81 -7.45 8.16
CA LEU A 14 36.01 -7.60 6.95
C LEU A 14 34.71 -8.38 7.20
N VAL A 15 34.79 -9.52 7.91
CA VAL A 15 33.62 -10.34 8.24
C VAL A 15 32.64 -9.55 9.11
N LEU A 16 33.13 -8.81 10.10
CA LEU A 16 32.30 -7.97 10.95
C LEU A 16 31.61 -6.86 10.14
N THR A 17 32.34 -6.20 9.23
CA THR A 17 31.75 -5.18 8.34
C THR A 17 30.66 -5.78 7.46
N LEU A 18 30.90 -6.94 6.83
CA LEU A 18 29.88 -7.62 6.01
C LEU A 18 28.66 -8.04 6.83
N ALA A 19 28.85 -8.50 8.06
CA ALA A 19 27.76 -8.88 8.95
C ALA A 19 26.91 -7.67 9.37
N VAL A 20 27.53 -6.53 9.67
CA VAL A 20 26.83 -5.27 9.98
C VAL A 20 26.05 -4.79 8.76
N PHE A 21 26.64 -4.80 7.56
CA PHE A 21 25.93 -4.46 6.33
C PHE A 21 24.75 -5.41 6.06
N ALA A 22 24.92 -6.72 6.24
CA ALA A 22 23.84 -7.68 6.09
C ALA A 22 22.71 -7.43 7.09
N LEU A 23 23.04 -7.16 8.35
CA LEU A 23 22.06 -6.85 9.39
C LEU A 23 21.31 -5.55 9.09
N GLU A 24 22.01 -4.50 8.67
CA GLU A 24 21.36 -3.24 8.27
C GLU A 24 20.41 -3.44 7.09
N THR A 25 20.83 -4.22 6.07
CA THR A 25 19.94 -4.52 4.94
C THR A 25 18.72 -5.34 5.36
N TRP A 26 18.89 -6.25 6.31
CA TRP A 26 17.79 -7.07 6.83
C TRP A 26 16.82 -6.25 7.69
N VAL A 27 17.33 -5.38 8.57
CA VAL A 27 16.50 -4.48 9.37
C VAL A 27 15.74 -3.49 8.48
N ARG A 28 16.40 -2.93 7.46
CA ARG A 28 15.72 -2.06 6.47
C ARG A 28 14.69 -2.81 5.64
N ALA A 29 14.88 -4.11 5.40
CA ALA A 29 13.88 -4.95 4.75
C ALA A 29 12.64 -5.22 5.65
N GLN A 30 12.74 -4.98 6.96
CA GLN A 30 11.66 -5.14 7.93
C GLN A 30 11.07 -3.81 8.42
N GLU A 31 11.07 -2.77 7.59
CA GLU A 31 10.34 -1.56 7.95
C GLU A 31 8.87 -1.91 8.23
N PRO A 32 8.34 -1.54 9.42
CA PRO A 32 6.99 -1.89 9.79
C PRO A 32 5.99 -1.22 8.85
N LEU A 33 4.94 -1.96 8.49
CA LEU A 33 3.89 -1.42 7.64
C LEU A 33 3.13 -0.32 8.40
N THR A 34 3.38 0.93 8.05
CA THR A 34 2.68 2.10 8.59
C THR A 34 1.34 2.32 7.86
N PRO A 35 0.38 3.08 8.45
CA PRO A 35 -0.83 3.48 7.74
C PRO A 35 -0.56 4.12 6.38
N ALA A 36 0.36 5.10 6.33
CA ALA A 36 0.75 5.79 5.10
C ALA A 36 1.30 4.82 4.04
N LEU A 37 2.18 3.89 4.42
CA LEU A 37 2.75 2.92 3.49
C LEU A 37 1.71 1.92 2.99
N ALA A 38 0.81 1.48 3.87
CA ALA A 38 -0.31 0.60 3.50
C ALA A 38 -1.23 1.29 2.49
N LEU A 39 -1.69 2.50 2.80
CA LEU A 39 -2.55 3.30 1.93
C LEU A 39 -1.86 3.58 0.59
N ALA A 40 -0.62 4.06 0.58
CA ALA A 40 0.10 4.36 -0.65
C ALA A 40 0.23 3.14 -1.58
N ARG A 41 0.53 1.95 -1.03
CA ARG A 41 0.59 0.71 -1.81
C ARG A 41 -0.78 0.35 -2.39
N ILE A 42 -1.85 0.50 -1.61
CA ILE A 42 -3.23 0.28 -2.06
C ILE A 42 -3.56 1.26 -3.19
N CYS A 43 -3.34 2.56 -3.02
CA CYS A 43 -3.60 3.56 -4.05
C CYS A 43 -2.88 3.23 -5.36
N VAL A 44 -1.61 2.80 -5.31
CA VAL A 44 -0.90 2.38 -6.53
C VAL A 44 -1.43 1.08 -7.15
N SER A 45 -1.91 0.16 -6.31
CA SER A 45 -2.58 -1.06 -6.77
C SER A 45 -3.88 -0.74 -7.51
N GLU A 46 -4.73 0.09 -6.91
CA GLU A 46 -6.09 0.34 -7.35
C GLU A 46 -6.16 1.41 -8.46
N ALA A 47 -5.42 2.52 -8.29
CA ALA A 47 -5.48 3.68 -9.19
C ALA A 47 -4.22 3.88 -10.03
N GLY A 48 -3.11 3.20 -9.73
CA GLY A 48 -1.84 3.40 -10.43
C GLY A 48 -1.06 4.61 -9.91
N TRP A 49 -0.36 5.32 -10.79
CA TRP A 49 0.59 6.37 -10.39
C TRP A 49 0.03 7.80 -10.48
N GLU A 50 -1.17 7.94 -11.00
CA GLU A 50 -1.83 9.23 -11.18
C GLU A 50 -2.55 9.59 -9.89
N GLU A 51 -2.58 10.88 -9.59
CA GLU A 51 -3.41 11.40 -8.50
C GLU A 51 -4.85 11.38 -9.00
N THR A 52 -5.59 10.36 -8.58
CA THR A 52 -7.03 10.23 -8.79
C THR A 52 -7.74 10.39 -7.45
N ASP A 53 -9.05 10.58 -7.50
CA ASP A 53 -9.91 10.69 -6.33
C ASP A 53 -10.03 9.36 -5.54
N ASP A 54 -9.49 8.26 -6.08
CA ASP A 54 -9.50 6.95 -5.41
C ASP A 54 -8.77 6.97 -4.07
N CYS A 55 -7.61 7.64 -3.97
CA CYS A 55 -6.79 7.52 -2.76
C CYS A 55 -7.44 8.12 -1.50
N PRO A 56 -7.99 9.35 -1.53
CA PRO A 56 -8.78 9.86 -0.41
C PRO A 56 -10.05 9.03 -0.18
N ALA A 57 -10.79 8.62 -1.21
CA ALA A 57 -12.00 7.80 -1.03
C ALA A 57 -11.71 6.43 -0.38
N ILE A 58 -10.62 5.76 -0.78
CA ILE A 58 -10.12 4.53 -0.15
C ILE A 58 -9.68 4.80 1.30
N HIS A 59 -8.99 5.91 1.55
CA HIS A 59 -8.59 6.30 2.90
C HIS A 59 -9.81 6.39 3.83
N HIS A 60 -10.91 6.99 3.37
CA HIS A 60 -12.16 7.07 4.13
C HIS A 60 -12.66 5.70 4.57
N VAL A 61 -12.80 4.77 3.62
CA VAL A 61 -13.28 3.42 3.91
C VAL A 61 -12.37 2.71 4.92
N LEU A 62 -11.05 2.87 4.77
CA LEU A 62 -10.08 2.29 5.68
C LEU A 62 -10.13 2.90 7.08
N LEU A 63 -10.24 4.22 7.17
CA LEU A 63 -10.30 4.96 8.43
C LEU A 63 -11.58 4.60 9.19
N ARG A 64 -12.73 4.63 8.52
CA ARG A 64 -14.02 4.21 9.10
C ARG A 64 -13.98 2.78 9.63
N GLY A 65 -13.45 1.87 8.83
CA GLY A 65 -13.29 0.48 9.23
C GLY A 65 -12.34 0.27 10.42
N ALA A 66 -11.31 1.10 10.53
CA ALA A 66 -10.40 1.12 11.66
C ALA A 66 -11.09 1.61 12.94
N GLU A 67 -11.88 2.68 12.86
CA GLU A 67 -12.63 3.24 13.99
C GLU A 67 -13.63 2.24 14.58
N VAL A 68 -14.37 1.52 13.72
CA VAL A 68 -15.25 0.42 14.15
C VAL A 68 -14.48 -0.68 14.91
N ARG A 69 -13.18 -0.84 14.67
CA ARG A 69 -12.31 -1.82 15.34
C ARG A 69 -11.55 -1.25 16.54
N GLY A 70 -11.96 -0.11 17.06
CA GLY A 70 -11.34 0.54 18.24
C GLY A 70 -10.26 1.57 17.91
N GLY A 71 -10.12 1.95 16.65
CA GLY A 71 -9.32 3.08 16.21
C GLY A 71 -7.80 2.91 16.27
N GLY A 72 -7.11 3.95 15.80
CA GLY A 72 -5.65 4.06 15.85
C GLY A 72 -4.88 3.27 14.80
N ARG A 73 -3.56 3.45 14.81
CA ARG A 73 -2.65 3.00 13.73
C ARG A 73 -2.68 1.49 13.48
N ARG A 74 -2.76 0.69 14.55
CA ARG A 74 -2.79 -0.78 14.44
C ARG A 74 -4.11 -1.28 13.84
N ALA A 75 -5.23 -0.68 14.24
CA ALA A 75 -6.54 -1.02 13.68
C ALA A 75 -6.60 -0.65 12.19
N TYR A 76 -6.04 0.50 11.80
CA TYR A 76 -5.95 0.93 10.41
C TYR A 76 -5.20 -0.07 9.54
N VAL A 77 -3.96 -0.42 9.92
CA VAL A 77 -3.14 -1.36 9.15
C VAL A 77 -3.79 -2.76 9.10
N SER A 78 -4.40 -3.19 10.21
CA SER A 78 -5.16 -4.45 10.27
C SER A 78 -6.37 -4.44 9.33
N PHE A 79 -7.15 -3.35 9.32
CA PHE A 79 -8.31 -3.19 8.44
C PHE A 79 -7.90 -3.14 6.97
N ALA A 80 -6.89 -2.34 6.63
CA ALA A 80 -6.30 -2.30 5.30
C ALA A 80 -5.79 -3.66 4.85
N SER A 81 -5.14 -4.41 5.74
CA SER A 81 -4.68 -5.77 5.44
C SER A 81 -5.84 -6.75 5.22
N SER A 82 -7.01 -6.55 5.84
CA SER A 82 -8.18 -7.39 5.54
C SER A 82 -8.80 -7.09 4.17
N TYR A 83 -8.79 -5.82 3.73
CA TYR A 83 -9.30 -5.42 2.41
C TYR A 83 -8.35 -5.80 1.28
N SER A 84 -7.08 -5.51 1.45
CA SER A 84 -6.04 -5.70 0.44
C SER A 84 -5.07 -6.80 0.87
N HIS A 85 -5.60 -7.91 1.39
CA HIS A 85 -4.85 -9.02 1.97
C HIS A 85 -3.73 -9.52 1.07
N ARG A 86 -4.06 -9.83 -0.19
CA ARG A 86 -3.05 -10.28 -1.16
C ARG A 86 -1.96 -9.23 -1.36
N LEU A 87 -2.26 -7.94 -1.28
CA LEU A 87 -1.26 -6.90 -1.46
C LEU A 87 -0.39 -6.74 -0.20
N LEU A 88 -0.95 -6.77 1.00
CA LEU A 88 -0.27 -6.32 2.22
C LEU A 88 0.31 -7.45 3.08
N THR A 89 -0.30 -8.63 3.16
CA THR A 89 0.18 -9.72 4.03
C THR A 89 1.16 -10.66 3.33
N GLY A 90 1.06 -10.74 2.00
CA GLY A 90 1.92 -11.62 1.21
C GLY A 90 1.31 -12.99 0.89
N ASP A 91 0.18 -13.35 1.54
CA ASP A 91 -0.44 -14.68 1.55
C ASP A 91 -1.23 -15.02 0.27
N GLY A 92 -0.80 -14.50 -0.87
CA GLY A 92 -1.44 -14.77 -2.15
C GLY A 92 -0.58 -14.40 -3.33
N GLN A 93 -1.14 -14.61 -4.52
CA GLN A 93 -0.52 -14.16 -5.76
C GLN A 93 -1.13 -12.81 -6.16
N ILE A 94 -0.29 -11.80 -6.30
CA ILE A 94 -0.65 -10.55 -6.98
C ILE A 94 0.06 -10.50 -8.32
N GLN A 95 -0.61 -9.99 -9.34
CA GLN A 95 -0.09 -9.93 -10.71
C GLN A 95 1.17 -9.04 -10.80
N ARG A 96 1.25 -8.00 -9.97
CA ARG A 96 2.37 -7.04 -9.89
C ARG A 96 3.12 -7.22 -8.57
N PRO A 97 3.99 -8.24 -8.43
CA PRO A 97 4.62 -8.57 -7.15
C PRO A 97 5.52 -7.47 -6.58
N TRP A 98 6.02 -6.56 -7.43
CA TRP A 98 6.81 -5.41 -7.01
C TRP A 98 6.04 -4.40 -6.14
N LEU A 99 4.70 -4.36 -6.18
CA LEU A 99 3.92 -3.44 -5.35
C LEU A 99 4.19 -3.64 -3.85
N ARG A 100 4.42 -4.88 -3.42
CA ARG A 100 4.77 -5.24 -2.03
C ARG A 100 6.13 -4.71 -1.59
N GLN A 101 7.00 -4.42 -2.54
CA GLN A 101 8.38 -4.03 -2.31
C GLN A 101 8.57 -2.51 -2.42
N LEU A 102 7.50 -1.75 -2.63
CA LEU A 102 7.54 -0.30 -2.55
C LEU A 102 7.86 0.11 -1.11
N THR A 103 8.95 0.85 -0.91
CA THR A 103 9.41 1.28 0.42
C THR A 103 9.39 2.80 0.55
N PRO A 104 9.34 3.34 1.78
CA PRO A 104 9.50 4.77 2.05
C PRO A 104 10.74 5.43 1.44
N SER A 105 11.85 4.69 1.27
CA SER A 105 13.07 5.22 0.63
C SER A 105 12.93 5.49 -0.87
N GLY A 106 11.91 4.94 -1.52
CA GLY A 106 11.75 4.96 -2.97
C GLY A 106 12.84 4.17 -3.71
N SER A 107 13.45 3.18 -3.04
CA SER A 107 14.39 2.25 -3.67
C SER A 107 13.66 1.42 -4.74
N GLU A 108 14.40 1.00 -5.78
CA GLU A 108 13.84 0.15 -6.83
C GLU A 108 13.36 -1.19 -6.25
N PRO A 109 12.09 -1.59 -6.49
CA PRO A 109 11.62 -2.91 -6.14
C PRO A 109 12.45 -4.00 -6.84
N GLY A 110 12.92 -5.01 -6.10
CA GLY A 110 13.69 -6.12 -6.69
C GLY A 110 12.95 -6.90 -7.79
N LEU A 111 11.61 -6.86 -7.78
CA LEU A 111 10.75 -7.47 -8.80
C LEU A 111 10.17 -6.44 -9.79
N TRP A 112 10.77 -5.25 -9.89
CA TRP A 112 10.37 -4.25 -10.88
C TRP A 112 10.44 -4.83 -12.30
N GLY A 113 9.40 -4.60 -13.10
CA GLY A 113 9.30 -5.18 -14.45
C GLY A 113 8.98 -6.68 -14.49
N PHE A 114 8.52 -7.29 -13.39
CA PHE A 114 7.99 -8.65 -13.40
C PHE A 114 6.47 -8.66 -13.23
N ARG A 115 5.81 -9.59 -13.92
CA ARG A 115 4.42 -9.98 -13.68
C ARG A 115 4.35 -11.45 -13.25
N ARG A 116 3.38 -11.75 -12.38
CA ARG A 116 3.07 -13.11 -11.97
C ARG A 116 1.89 -13.65 -12.77
N ALA A 117 2.05 -14.82 -13.38
CA ALA A 117 0.97 -15.54 -14.05
C ALA A 117 0.11 -16.34 -13.05
N ARG A 118 -1.00 -16.91 -13.52
CA ARG A 118 -1.93 -17.70 -12.67
C ARG A 118 -1.31 -18.98 -12.10
N ASP A 119 -0.32 -19.55 -12.77
CA ASP A 119 0.44 -20.71 -12.30
C ASP A 119 1.54 -20.34 -11.28
N GLY A 120 1.66 -19.05 -10.95
CA GLY A 120 2.67 -18.53 -10.04
C GLY A 120 4.02 -18.20 -10.68
N SER A 121 4.23 -18.51 -11.96
CA SER A 121 5.47 -18.18 -12.67
C SER A 121 5.69 -16.66 -12.76
N LEU A 122 6.95 -16.25 -12.77
CA LEU A 122 7.35 -14.85 -12.93
C LEU A 122 7.87 -14.63 -14.35
N THR A 123 7.24 -13.69 -15.06
CA THR A 123 7.63 -13.30 -16.41
C THR A 123 8.09 -11.85 -16.38
N ARG A 124 9.27 -11.60 -16.95
CA ARG A 124 9.74 -10.23 -17.17
C ARG A 124 8.88 -9.59 -18.26
N VAL A 125 8.37 -8.40 -17.98
CA VAL A 125 7.63 -7.59 -18.94
C VAL A 125 8.44 -6.35 -19.28
N ASP A 126 8.20 -5.80 -20.47
CA ASP A 126 8.76 -4.51 -20.80
C ASP A 126 8.17 -3.45 -19.85
N SER A 127 9.03 -2.68 -19.21
CA SER A 127 8.67 -1.69 -18.21
C SER A 127 9.70 -0.58 -18.23
N PRO A 128 9.29 0.70 -18.23
CA PRO A 128 10.25 1.79 -18.15
C PRO A 128 11.12 1.66 -16.89
N PRO A 129 12.34 2.21 -16.92
CA PRO A 129 13.23 2.19 -15.76
C PRO A 129 12.56 2.78 -14.51
N TRP A 130 12.78 2.18 -13.33
CA TRP A 130 12.15 2.60 -12.07
C TRP A 130 12.30 4.10 -11.78
N ARG A 131 13.44 4.70 -12.14
CA ARG A 131 13.70 6.14 -11.98
C ARG A 131 12.60 7.04 -12.54
N VAL A 132 11.86 6.59 -13.56
CA VAL A 132 10.72 7.32 -14.14
C VAL A 132 9.52 7.38 -13.19
N TYR A 133 9.31 6.33 -12.39
CA TYR A 133 8.18 6.21 -11.45
C TYR A 133 8.54 6.60 -10.03
N ARG A 134 9.83 6.64 -9.67
CA ARG A 134 10.28 6.99 -8.31
C ARG A 134 9.65 8.29 -7.81
N GLY A 135 9.63 9.34 -8.62
CA GLY A 135 9.02 10.62 -8.24
C GLY A 135 7.51 10.49 -7.96
N ARG A 136 6.79 9.74 -8.79
CA ARG A 136 5.35 9.48 -8.63
C ARG A 136 5.06 8.65 -7.38
N TRP A 137 5.88 7.65 -7.09
CA TRP A 137 5.79 6.90 -5.85
C TRP A 137 5.95 7.80 -4.62
N MET A 138 6.95 8.68 -4.62
CA MET A 138 7.16 9.60 -3.51
C MET A 138 5.97 10.55 -3.33
N ALA A 139 5.37 11.03 -4.43
CA ALA A 139 4.17 11.86 -4.36
C ALA A 139 2.96 11.11 -3.77
N VAL A 140 2.70 9.87 -4.21
CA VAL A 140 1.62 9.04 -3.65
C VAL A 140 1.84 8.74 -2.17
N LEU A 141 3.09 8.45 -1.78
CA LEU A 141 3.44 8.21 -0.38
C LEU A 141 3.27 9.47 0.49
N GLU A 142 3.64 10.64 -0.04
CA GLU A 142 3.45 11.91 0.66
C GLU A 142 1.96 12.19 0.87
N ARG A 143 1.16 12.08 -0.18
CA ARG A 143 -0.29 12.26 -0.10
C ARG A 143 -0.93 11.29 0.89
N ALA A 144 -0.53 10.03 0.86
CA ALA A 144 -1.00 9.03 1.83
C ALA A 144 -0.59 9.38 3.26
N ARG A 145 0.60 9.97 3.47
CA ARG A 145 1.03 10.44 4.79
C ARG A 145 0.12 11.55 5.28
N THR A 146 -0.07 12.62 4.49
CA THR A 146 -0.97 13.73 4.81
C THR A 146 -2.35 13.22 5.18
N LEU A 147 -2.97 12.37 4.35
CA LEU A 147 -4.28 11.79 4.66
C LEU A 147 -4.26 11.03 5.99
N THR A 148 -3.30 10.14 6.22
CA THR A 148 -3.29 9.33 7.45
C THR A 148 -2.88 10.07 8.72
N GLU A 149 -2.34 11.29 8.62
CA GLU A 149 -1.91 12.10 9.75
C GLU A 149 -2.88 13.23 10.07
N GLU A 150 -3.54 13.80 9.05
CA GLU A 150 -4.35 15.01 9.18
C GLU A 150 -5.85 14.75 8.97
N ALA A 151 -6.23 13.79 8.11
CA ALA A 151 -7.63 13.55 7.79
C ALA A 151 -8.33 12.73 8.87
N THR A 152 -9.52 13.17 9.27
CA THR A 152 -10.36 12.50 10.26
C THR A 152 -11.75 12.20 9.69
N LEU A 153 -12.56 11.41 10.39
CA LEU A 153 -13.95 11.20 9.97
C LEU A 153 -14.83 12.44 10.22
N ASN A 154 -14.39 13.37 11.07
CA ASN A 154 -15.17 14.55 11.43
C ASN A 154 -15.02 15.70 10.42
N ASP A 155 -13.97 15.70 9.63
CA ASP A 155 -13.64 16.72 8.61
C ASP A 155 -13.71 16.13 7.20
N TRP A 156 -14.45 15.05 7.01
CA TRP A 156 -14.48 14.29 5.76
C TRP A 156 -14.85 15.14 4.53
N ASP A 157 -15.76 16.11 4.70
CA ASP A 157 -16.19 17.04 3.65
C ASP A 157 -15.03 17.91 3.11
N GLU A 158 -13.92 18.04 3.83
CA GLU A 158 -12.77 18.87 3.44
C GLU A 158 -11.77 18.14 2.53
N TRP A 159 -11.73 16.81 2.58
CA TRP A 159 -10.68 16.02 1.91
C TRP A 159 -11.21 14.85 1.06
N SER A 160 -12.45 14.42 1.30
CA SER A 160 -13.09 13.35 0.54
C SER A 160 -13.69 13.91 -0.75
N PRO A 161 -13.46 13.26 -1.91
CA PRO A 161 -14.09 13.66 -3.17
C PRO A 161 -15.50 13.10 -3.33
N CYS A 162 -15.97 12.30 -2.37
CA CYS A 162 -17.28 11.64 -2.42
C CYS A 162 -18.42 12.54 -1.98
N ASP A 163 -19.55 12.45 -2.68
CA ASP A 163 -20.82 13.11 -2.30
C ASP A 163 -21.35 12.60 -0.96
N GLU A 164 -21.02 11.35 -0.59
CA GLU A 164 -21.39 10.72 0.69
C GLU A 164 -20.25 9.84 1.25
N PRO A 165 -20.21 9.58 2.57
CA PRO A 165 -19.15 8.78 3.21
C PRO A 165 -19.15 7.31 2.74
N PRO A 166 -18.20 6.83 1.91
CA PRO A 166 -18.26 5.47 1.40
C PRO A 166 -17.97 4.42 2.47
N HIS A 167 -18.62 3.25 2.38
CA HIS A 167 -18.40 2.10 3.28
C HIS A 167 -17.54 1.00 2.64
N HIS A 168 -17.55 0.93 1.31
CA HIS A 168 -16.82 -0.06 0.53
C HIS A 168 -16.31 0.56 -0.77
N TRP A 169 -15.27 -0.03 -1.34
CA TRP A 169 -14.90 0.17 -2.74
C TRP A 169 -14.72 -1.18 -3.43
N GLY A 170 -14.81 -1.19 -4.75
CA GLY A 170 -14.61 -2.38 -5.55
C GLY A 170 -14.31 -2.02 -7.00
N CYS A 171 -13.86 -3.01 -7.77
CA CYS A 171 -13.56 -2.77 -9.17
C CYS A 171 -14.79 -2.98 -10.07
N PRO A 172 -15.02 -2.13 -11.09
CA PRO A 172 -16.24 -2.18 -11.90
C PRO A 172 -16.39 -3.49 -12.71
N ASP A 173 -15.28 -4.09 -13.15
CA ASP A 173 -15.29 -5.21 -14.11
C ASP A 173 -14.87 -6.59 -13.50
N CYS A 174 -14.78 -6.72 -12.17
CA CYS A 174 -14.36 -7.97 -11.51
C CYS A 174 -15.46 -8.68 -10.72
N GLY A 175 -16.74 -8.33 -10.97
CA GLY A 175 -17.86 -8.91 -10.25
C GLY A 175 -18.20 -8.21 -8.94
N ASP A 176 -17.49 -7.14 -8.56
CA ASP A 176 -17.74 -6.42 -7.30
C ASP A 176 -19.02 -5.60 -7.39
N ARG A 177 -19.25 -4.99 -8.55
CA ARG A 177 -20.48 -4.26 -8.89
C ARG A 177 -21.73 -5.13 -8.75
N GLU A 178 -21.74 -6.30 -9.37
CA GLU A 178 -22.88 -7.23 -9.29
C GLU A 178 -23.12 -7.69 -7.86
N ARG A 179 -22.05 -7.92 -7.09
CA ARG A 179 -22.17 -8.27 -5.65
C ARG A 179 -22.74 -7.11 -4.83
N ALA A 180 -22.34 -5.88 -5.11
CA ALA A 180 -22.85 -4.69 -4.43
C ALA A 180 -24.34 -4.49 -4.73
N LEU A 181 -24.72 -4.54 -6.01
CA LEU A 181 -26.12 -4.44 -6.45
C LEU A 181 -27.00 -5.56 -5.88
N ALA A 182 -26.51 -6.80 -5.87
CA ALA A 182 -27.24 -7.94 -5.29
C ALA A 182 -27.45 -7.80 -3.77
N ARG A 183 -26.62 -7.01 -3.08
CA ARG A 183 -26.75 -6.69 -1.65
C ARG A 183 -27.59 -5.44 -1.38
N GLY A 184 -28.13 -4.80 -2.41
CA GLY A 184 -28.86 -3.53 -2.28
C GLY A 184 -27.96 -2.38 -1.85
N TRP A 185 -26.66 -2.42 -2.14
CA TRP A 185 -25.77 -1.30 -1.87
C TRP A 185 -26.02 -0.19 -2.89
N ARG A 186 -25.85 1.05 -2.43
CA ARG A 186 -25.98 2.22 -3.29
C ARG A 186 -24.60 2.74 -3.65
N GLN A 187 -24.39 2.99 -4.95
CA GLN A 187 -23.17 3.60 -5.43
C GLN A 187 -23.11 5.06 -4.99
N VAL A 188 -21.91 5.53 -4.66
CA VAL A 188 -21.61 6.93 -4.35
C VAL A 188 -20.71 7.49 -5.44
N ASP A 189 -21.00 8.71 -5.88
CA ASP A 189 -20.11 9.45 -6.76
C ASP A 189 -18.93 9.97 -5.94
N CYS A 190 -17.73 9.67 -6.41
CA CYS A 190 -16.47 10.07 -5.79
C CYS A 190 -15.55 10.80 -6.75
N GLY A 191 -16.11 11.41 -7.80
CA GLY A 191 -15.34 12.16 -8.78
C GLY A 191 -14.60 11.28 -9.78
N GLU A 192 -13.36 11.63 -10.10
CA GLU A 192 -12.57 10.92 -11.10
C GLU A 192 -11.86 9.70 -10.48
N THR A 193 -12.60 8.59 -10.36
CA THR A 193 -12.10 7.33 -9.79
C THR A 193 -12.02 6.20 -10.80
N ARG A 194 -11.06 5.27 -10.60
CA ARG A 194 -11.00 3.99 -11.32
C ARG A 194 -11.82 2.89 -10.65
N ASN A 195 -12.18 3.08 -9.38
CA ASN A 195 -13.01 2.17 -8.60
C ASN A 195 -14.43 2.70 -8.43
N GLU A 196 -15.34 1.82 -8.07
CA GLU A 196 -16.70 2.17 -7.66
C GLU A 196 -16.79 2.14 -6.13
N PHE A 197 -17.40 3.17 -5.56
CA PHE A 197 -17.59 3.32 -4.12
C PHE A 197 -19.05 3.11 -3.75
N TRP A 198 -19.27 2.51 -2.58
CA TRP A 198 -20.58 2.03 -2.18
C TRP A 198 -20.87 2.32 -0.72
N ILE A 199 -22.13 2.61 -0.43
CA ILE A 199 -22.67 2.68 0.92
C ILE A 199 -23.68 1.56 1.15
N THR A 200 -23.88 1.24 2.42
CA THR A 200 -24.81 0.24 2.89
C THR A 200 -25.85 0.91 3.79
N GLU A 201 -27.13 0.65 3.56
CA GLU A 201 -28.22 1.22 4.38
C GLU A 201 -28.34 0.53 5.75
N ASN A 202 -27.73 -0.66 5.91
CA ASN A 202 -27.81 -1.49 7.11
C ASN A 202 -26.56 -1.39 8.00
N VAL A 203 -26.05 -0.19 8.26
CA VAL A 203 -25.09 -0.03 9.37
C VAL A 203 -25.89 0.05 10.66
N VAL A 204 -26.33 -1.10 11.17
CA VAL A 204 -26.70 -1.21 12.58
C VAL A 204 -25.38 -1.01 13.34
N VAL A 205 -25.22 0.18 13.92
CA VAL A 205 -24.16 0.44 14.88
C VAL A 205 -24.59 -0.26 16.17
N ASP A 206 -24.10 -1.47 16.38
CA ASP A 206 -24.11 -2.13 17.70
C ASP A 206 -22.96 -1.58 18.55
#